data_AF-A0A9R1GLZ3-F1
#
_entry.id   AF-A0A9R1GLZ3-F1
#
_cell.length_a   1.000
_cell.length_b   1.000
_cell.length_c   1.000
_cell.angle_alpha   90.00
_cell.angle_beta   90.00
_cell.angle_gamma   90.00
#
_symmetry.space_group_name_H-M   'P 1'
#
loop_
_entity.id
_entity.type
_entity.pdbx_description
1 polymer ?
#
loop_
_entity_poly.entity_id
_entity_poly.type
_entity_poly.pdbx_seq_one_letter_code
_entity_poly.pdbx_strand_id
1 'polypeptide(L)'
;FGFINCVEELAMEYKHQEWQSCFQKQGLNPKPVMECYKSEHGHKLSLKYGRQTDALLPRHTSVPWVVVDSKPLYDNFGDFVAYICKAYKGRPPKICQHKQPGRGYPTARQAAEAGNRVGYNSGDFVLNDGVDDRTKRARANDN
;
A
#
# COMPACT_ATOMS: atom_id res chain seq x y z
N PHE A 1 9.28 0.71 -2.21
CA PHE A 1 8.27 1.52 -2.93
C PHE A 1 8.85 2.38 -4.07
N GLY A 2 10.13 2.24 -4.47
CA GLY A 2 10.75 3.14 -5.46
C GLY A 2 10.02 3.22 -6.81
N PHE A 3 9.53 2.10 -7.34
CA PHE A 3 8.74 2.11 -8.58
C PHE A 3 7.43 2.89 -8.45
N ILE A 4 6.64 2.64 -7.41
CA ILE A 4 5.37 3.35 -7.17
C ILE A 4 5.62 4.84 -6.99
N ASN A 5 6.60 5.23 -6.16
CA ASN A 5 6.94 6.64 -5.95
C ASN A 5 7.30 7.35 -7.27
N CYS A 6 8.09 6.69 -8.13
CA CYS A 6 8.42 7.23 -9.44
C CYS A 6 7.16 7.44 -10.32
N VAL A 7 6.21 6.49 -10.30
CA VAL A 7 4.95 6.62 -11.05
C VAL A 7 4.09 7.76 -10.49
N GLU A 8 4.00 7.88 -9.16
CA GLU A 8 3.26 8.97 -8.49
C GLU A 8 3.90 10.34 -8.77
N GLU A 9 5.22 10.45 -8.79
CA GLU A 9 5.93 11.67 -9.19
C GLU A 9 5.56 12.09 -10.63
N LEU A 10 5.58 11.15 -11.58
CA LEU A 10 5.14 11.41 -12.95
C LEU A 10 3.65 11.81 -13.00
N ALA A 11 2.82 11.23 -12.14
CA ALA A 11 1.42 11.60 -12.05
C ALA A 11 1.22 13.04 -11.55
N MET A 12 2.00 13.48 -10.55
CA MET A 12 2.02 14.85 -10.07
C MET A 12 2.52 15.85 -11.13
N GLU A 13 3.38 15.40 -12.04
CA GLU A 13 3.83 16.17 -13.21
C GLU A 13 2.88 16.11 -14.41
N TYR A 14 1.71 15.46 -14.28
CA TYR A 14 0.75 15.21 -15.37
C TYR A 14 1.30 14.38 -16.54
N LYS A 15 2.34 13.57 -16.30
CA LYS A 15 3.01 12.68 -17.26
C LYS A 15 2.63 11.22 -17.08
N HIS A 16 1.35 10.93 -16.80
CA HIS A 16 0.87 9.58 -16.47
C HIS A 16 1.23 8.53 -17.55
N GLN A 17 1.30 8.93 -18.82
CA GLN A 17 1.63 8.03 -19.94
C GLN A 17 3.08 7.54 -19.91
N GLU A 18 3.96 8.22 -19.18
CA GLU A 18 5.39 7.91 -19.11
C GLU A 18 5.75 6.94 -17.96
N TRP A 19 4.76 6.42 -17.23
CA TRP A 19 4.99 5.59 -16.04
C TRP A 19 5.92 4.39 -16.27
N GLN A 20 5.95 3.83 -17.49
CA GLN A 20 6.84 2.73 -17.85
C GLN A 20 8.33 3.13 -17.82
N SER A 21 8.66 4.42 -17.97
CA SER A 21 10.03 4.92 -17.81
C SER A 21 10.59 4.64 -16.41
N CYS A 22 9.73 4.43 -15.42
CA CYS A 22 10.13 4.07 -14.06
C CYS A 22 10.82 2.69 -13.97
N PHE A 23 10.61 1.79 -14.93
CA PHE A 23 11.37 0.53 -14.96
C PHE A 23 12.85 0.80 -15.14
N GLN A 24 13.20 1.63 -16.13
CA GLN A 24 14.58 2.02 -16.38
C GLN A 24 15.17 2.82 -15.21
N LYS A 25 14.43 3.82 -14.70
CA LYS A 25 14.88 4.65 -13.56
C LYS A 25 15.18 3.83 -12.30
N GLN A 26 14.46 2.73 -12.09
CA GLN A 26 14.62 1.84 -10.94
C GLN A 26 15.50 0.61 -11.22
N GLY A 27 16.03 0.45 -12.43
CA GLY A 27 16.81 -0.72 -12.82
C GLY A 27 16.02 -2.04 -12.78
N LEU A 28 14.72 -1.97 -13.03
CA LEU A 28 13.80 -3.12 -12.97
C LEU A 28 13.55 -3.70 -14.37
N ASN A 29 13.46 -5.03 -14.44
CA ASN A 29 12.97 -5.70 -15.65
C ASN A 29 11.46 -5.45 -15.80
N PRO A 30 10.99 -4.85 -16.91
CA PRO A 30 9.57 -4.57 -17.11
C PRO A 30 8.72 -5.84 -17.31
N LYS A 31 9.33 -6.92 -17.83
CA LYS A 31 8.58 -8.10 -18.31
C LYS A 31 7.63 -8.70 -17.26
N PRO A 32 8.06 -9.00 -16.02
CA PRO A 32 7.17 -9.64 -15.04
C PRO A 32 5.97 -8.77 -14.66
N VAL A 33 6.18 -7.46 -14.50
CA VAL A 33 5.10 -6.52 -14.14
C VAL A 33 4.15 -6.32 -15.31
N MET A 34 4.68 -6.20 -16.53
CA MET A 34 3.87 -6.01 -17.73
C MET A 34 3.04 -7.24 -18.09
N GLU A 35 3.60 -8.44 -17.92
CA GLU A 35 2.87 -9.70 -18.08
C GLU A 35 1.74 -9.80 -17.04
N CYS A 36 2.02 -9.50 -15.77
CA CYS A 36 1.00 -9.46 -14.72
C CYS A 36 -0.10 -8.43 -15.04
N TYR A 37 0.28 -7.19 -15.34
CA TYR A 37 -0.63 -6.07 -15.63
C TYR A 37 -1.61 -6.37 -16.77
N LYS A 38 -1.15 -7.05 -17.82
CA LYS A 38 -1.97 -7.42 -18.99
C LYS A 38 -2.72 -8.75 -18.82
N SER A 39 -2.46 -9.49 -17.76
CA SER A 39 -3.03 -10.83 -17.56
C SER A 39 -4.31 -10.81 -16.73
N GLU A 40 -5.02 -11.93 -16.75
CA GLU A 40 -6.16 -12.19 -15.87
C GLU A 40 -5.77 -12.17 -14.38
N HIS A 41 -4.51 -12.50 -14.05
CA HIS A 41 -3.99 -12.39 -12.70
C HIS A 41 -3.95 -10.93 -12.22
N GLY A 42 -3.53 -9.98 -13.06
CA GLY A 42 -3.57 -8.55 -12.77
C GLY A 42 -4.99 -8.06 -12.50
N HIS A 43 -5.97 -8.52 -13.30
CA HIS A 43 -7.39 -8.20 -13.07
C HIS A 43 -7.92 -8.75 -11.75
N LYS A 44 -7.61 -10.02 -11.42
CA LYS A 44 -7.95 -10.63 -10.14
C LYS A 44 -7.37 -9.87 -8.94
N LEU A 45 -6.13 -9.39 -9.05
CA LEU A 45 -5.51 -8.55 -8.02
C LEU A 45 -6.29 -7.25 -7.81
N SER A 46 -6.69 -6.55 -8.88
CA SER A 46 -7.51 -5.34 -8.78
C SER A 46 -8.85 -5.60 -8.08
N LEU A 47 -9.55 -6.68 -8.45
CA LEU A 47 -10.81 -7.07 -7.79
C LEU A 47 -10.61 -7.43 -6.31
N LYS A 48 -9.50 -8.10 -5.98
CA LYS A 48 -9.15 -8.46 -4.60
C LYS A 48 -8.98 -7.21 -3.73
N TYR A 49 -8.17 -6.26 -4.17
CA TYR A 49 -7.94 -5.03 -3.41
C TYR A 49 -9.19 -4.14 -3.36
N GLY A 50 -10.02 -4.12 -4.40
CA GLY A 50 -11.34 -3.49 -4.36
C GLY A 50 -12.22 -4.06 -3.23
N ARG A 51 -12.37 -5.39 -3.16
CA ARG A 51 -13.14 -6.05 -2.09
C ARG A 51 -12.57 -5.81 -0.69
N GLN A 52 -11.24 -5.80 -0.54
CA GLN A 52 -10.61 -5.49 0.74
C GLN A 52 -10.88 -4.05 1.19
N THR A 53 -10.92 -3.12 0.24
CA THR A 53 -11.23 -1.71 0.48
C THR A 53 -12.72 -1.50 0.81
N ASP A 54 -13.62 -2.22 0.14
CA ASP A 54 -15.07 -2.20 0.41
C ASP A 54 -15.45 -2.82 1.76
N ALA A 55 -14.63 -3.78 2.22
CA ALA A 55 -14.82 -4.49 3.49
C ALA A 55 -14.22 -3.76 4.70
N LEU A 56 -13.63 -2.57 4.52
CA LEU A 56 -13.14 -1.76 5.63
C LEU A 56 -14.28 -1.44 6.60
N LEU A 57 -14.01 -1.59 7.89
CA LEU A 57 -14.93 -1.21 8.97
C LEU A 57 -14.20 -0.28 9.93
N PRO A 58 -14.54 1.02 10.02
CA PRO A 58 -15.57 1.70 9.24
C PRO A 58 -15.21 1.77 7.75
N ARG A 59 -16.24 1.90 6.88
CA ARG A 59 -16.02 2.15 5.46
C ARG A 59 -15.24 3.44 5.29
N HIS A 60 -14.30 3.45 4.33
CA HIS A 60 -13.55 4.65 4.00
C HIS A 60 -14.51 5.70 3.40
N THR A 61 -14.31 6.97 3.76
CA THR A 61 -15.17 8.09 3.33
C THR A 61 -14.56 8.91 2.20
N SER A 62 -13.23 8.89 2.10
CA SER A 62 -12.45 9.61 1.10
C SER A 62 -11.07 8.97 0.98
N VAL A 63 -10.38 9.27 -0.12
CA VAL A 63 -8.95 8.98 -0.29
C VAL A 63 -8.14 10.26 -0.07
N PRO A 64 -6.93 10.19 0.51
CA PRO A 64 -6.27 8.97 1.00
C PRO A 64 -6.87 8.43 2.32
N TRP A 65 -7.00 7.10 2.44
CA TRP A 65 -7.43 6.43 3.68
C TRP A 65 -6.23 5.87 4.44
N VAL A 66 -5.70 6.65 5.39
CA VAL A 66 -4.50 6.29 6.16
C VAL A 66 -4.87 5.72 7.52
N VAL A 67 -4.28 4.58 7.87
CA VAL A 67 -4.54 3.86 9.13
C VAL A 67 -3.23 3.56 9.85
N VAL A 68 -3.15 3.89 11.14
CA VAL A 68 -2.02 3.59 12.03
C VAL A 68 -2.52 2.82 13.25
N ASP A 69 -1.99 1.63 13.51
CA ASP A 69 -2.41 0.75 14.62
C ASP A 69 -3.94 0.55 14.66
N SER A 70 -4.51 0.20 13.50
CA SER A 70 -5.96 0.09 13.29
C SER A 70 -6.74 1.37 13.62
N LYS A 71 -6.16 2.57 13.61
CA LYS A 71 -6.90 3.83 13.79
C LYS A 71 -6.85 4.66 12.51
N PRO A 72 -7.98 5.01 11.90
CA PRO A 72 -8.00 5.86 10.71
C PRO A 72 -7.65 7.30 11.10
N LEU A 73 -6.86 7.98 10.28
CA LEU A 73 -6.39 9.35 10.56
C LEU A 73 -7.32 10.43 10.01
N TYR A 74 -8.20 10.10 9.06
CA TYR A 74 -9.03 11.07 8.33
C TYR A 74 -8.18 12.25 7.85
N ASP A 75 -8.61 13.49 8.06
CA ASP A 75 -7.91 14.71 7.63
C ASP A 75 -6.55 14.93 8.31
N ASN A 76 -6.25 14.21 9.39
CA ASN A 76 -4.95 14.29 10.08
C ASN A 76 -3.88 13.40 9.44
N PHE A 77 -4.11 12.88 8.22
CA PHE A 77 -3.14 12.02 7.55
C PHE A 77 -1.79 12.71 7.31
N GLY A 78 -1.74 14.04 7.20
CA GLY A 78 -0.50 14.81 7.10
C GLY A 78 0.44 14.63 8.31
N ASP A 79 -0.14 14.31 9.47
CA ASP A 79 0.55 14.14 10.75
C ASP A 79 0.96 12.69 11.05
N PHE A 80 0.88 11.78 10.07
CA PHE A 80 1.02 10.33 10.29
C PHE A 80 2.30 9.92 11.05
N VAL A 81 3.41 10.65 10.92
CA VAL A 81 4.66 10.40 11.68
C VAL A 81 4.43 10.50 13.19
N ALA A 82 3.65 11.49 13.65
CA ALA A 82 3.31 11.66 15.05
C ALA A 82 2.49 10.47 15.58
N TYR A 83 1.52 10.00 14.78
CA TYR A 83 0.72 8.82 15.10
C TYR A 83 1.55 7.54 15.13
N ILE A 84 2.49 7.35 14.20
CA ILE A 84 3.44 6.22 14.21
C ILE A 84 4.28 6.25 15.48
N CYS A 85 4.88 7.39 15.80
CA CYS A 85 5.71 7.55 16.99
C CYS A 85 4.94 7.26 18.29
N LYS A 86 3.66 7.64 18.34
CA LYS A 86 2.77 7.34 19.47
C LYS A 86 2.40 5.86 19.56
N ALA A 87 2.16 5.20 18.43
CA ALA A 87 1.81 3.77 18.38
C ALA A 87 3.02 2.85 18.61
N TYR A 88 4.24 3.36 18.46
CA TYR A 88 5.46 2.58 18.60
C TYR A 88 5.71 2.16 20.05
N LYS A 89 5.64 0.85 20.33
CA LYS A 89 5.79 0.27 21.68
C LYS A 89 7.25 0.07 22.12
N GLY A 90 8.20 0.20 21.19
CA GLY A 90 9.63 0.02 21.46
C GLY A 90 10.33 1.33 21.85
N ARG A 91 11.68 1.33 21.83
CA ARG A 91 12.47 2.54 22.02
C ARG A 91 12.32 3.46 20.79
N PRO A 92 11.66 4.61 20.90
CA PRO A 92 11.31 5.42 19.73
C PRO A 92 12.58 6.01 19.06
N PRO A 93 12.66 5.98 17.71
CA PRO A 93 13.77 6.59 16.98
C PRO A 93 13.89 8.10 17.26
N LYS A 94 15.05 8.69 16.96
CA LYS A 94 15.31 10.13 17.19
C LYS A 94 14.26 11.05 16.55
N ILE A 95 13.70 10.66 15.40
CA ILE A 95 12.64 11.44 14.73
C ILE A 95 11.40 11.66 15.62
N CYS A 96 11.09 10.69 16.49
CA CYS A 96 10.00 10.76 17.44
C CYS A 96 10.30 11.62 18.69
N GLN A 97 11.56 12.02 18.86
CA GLN A 97 12.03 12.83 19.98
C GLN A 97 12.04 14.33 19.61
N HIS A 98 11.96 14.67 18.32
CA HIS A 98 11.93 16.06 17.88
C HIS A 98 10.55 16.70 18.14
N LYS A 99 10.51 17.69 19.04
CA LYS A 99 9.52 18.76 18.98
C LYS A 99 9.97 19.69 17.85
N GLN A 100 9.42 19.57 16.64
CA GLN A 100 9.80 20.49 15.56
C GLN A 100 9.15 21.87 15.84
N PRO A 101 9.92 22.93 16.09
CA PRO A 101 9.38 24.28 16.08
C PRO A 101 9.24 24.73 14.61
N GLY A 102 8.03 25.08 14.18
CA GLY A 102 7.81 25.75 12.89
C GLY A 102 7.38 24.89 11.69
N ARG A 103 7.21 23.57 11.85
CA ARG A 103 6.24 22.81 11.05
C ARG A 103 5.14 22.41 12.01
N GLY A 104 3.89 22.80 11.77
CA GLY A 104 2.75 22.64 12.67
C GLY A 104 2.31 21.19 12.92
N TYR A 105 3.25 20.26 13.15
CA TYR A 105 2.94 18.91 13.61
C TYR A 105 2.59 18.98 15.09
N PRO A 106 1.35 18.64 15.49
CA PRO A 106 0.96 18.57 16.88
C PRO A 106 1.84 17.56 17.62
N THR A 107 2.09 17.83 18.89
CA THR A 107 2.76 16.86 19.77
C THR A 107 1.96 15.56 19.85
N ALA A 108 2.60 14.42 20.12
CA ALA A 108 1.91 13.12 20.31
C ALA A 108 0.79 13.18 21.37
N ARG A 109 0.80 14.19 22.26
CA ARG A 109 -0.29 14.49 23.21
C ARG A 109 -1.58 15.03 22.57
N GLN A 110 -1.50 15.63 21.39
CA GLN A 110 -2.61 16.30 20.69
C GLN A 110 -3.24 15.43 19.59
N ALA A 111 -2.61 14.32 19.21
CA ALA A 111 -3.22 13.29 18.37
C ALA A 111 -4.39 12.63 19.14
N ALA A 112 -5.57 13.23 19.03
CA ALA A 112 -6.78 12.83 19.72
C ALA A 112 -7.09 11.34 19.45
N GLU A 113 -7.42 10.62 20.52
CA GLU A 113 -7.84 9.21 20.46
C GLU A 113 -9.36 9.14 20.40
N ALA A 114 -9.91 9.23 19.20
CA ALA A 114 -11.34 8.98 18.98
C ALA A 114 -11.59 8.50 17.55
N GLY A 115 -10.85 7.48 17.11
CA GLY A 115 -11.15 6.75 15.89
C GLY A 115 -11.62 5.34 16.26
N ASN A 116 -12.79 4.93 15.77
CA ASN A 116 -13.18 3.53 15.81
C ASN A 116 -12.09 2.69 15.14
N ARG A 117 -11.74 1.55 15.73
CA ARG A 117 -10.68 0.70 15.17
C ARG A 117 -11.09 0.21 13.78
N VAL A 118 -10.18 0.30 12.82
CA VAL A 118 -10.31 -0.29 11.49
C VAL A 118 -10.15 -1.80 11.59
N GLY A 119 -11.22 -2.52 11.29
CA GLY A 119 -11.22 -3.94 11.00
C GLY A 119 -11.01 -4.19 9.52
N TYR A 120 -10.32 -5.29 9.21
CA TYR A 120 -10.14 -5.80 7.86
C TYR A 120 -10.53 -7.28 7.86
N ASN A 121 -11.35 -7.69 6.90
CA ASN A 121 -11.53 -9.11 6.62
C ASN A 121 -10.25 -9.62 5.92
N SER A 122 -9.25 -10.03 6.70
CA SER A 122 -8.04 -10.69 6.19
C SER A 122 -8.28 -12.13 5.74
N GLY A 123 -9.53 -12.57 5.60
CA GLY A 123 -9.88 -13.94 5.17
C GLY A 123 -9.06 -14.35 3.95
N ASP A 124 -8.20 -15.36 4.18
CA ASP A 124 -7.20 -15.87 3.26
C ASP A 124 -7.83 -16.30 1.93
N PHE A 125 -7.75 -15.44 0.91
CA PHE A 125 -7.97 -15.87 -0.46
C PHE A 125 -6.63 -16.32 -1.05
N VAL A 126 -6.42 -17.63 -1.09
CA VAL A 126 -5.34 -18.27 -1.85
C VAL A 126 -5.51 -17.85 -3.31
N LEU A 127 -4.55 -17.08 -3.83
CA LEU A 127 -4.42 -16.93 -5.27
C LEU A 127 -4.08 -18.33 -5.78
N ASN A 128 -5.03 -19.00 -6.42
CA ASN A 128 -4.73 -20.19 -7.20
C ASN A 128 -3.91 -19.71 -8.40
N ASP A 129 -2.62 -19.55 -8.16
CA ASP A 129 -1.62 -19.34 -9.18
C ASP A 129 -1.57 -20.65 -9.97
N GLY A 130 -2.35 -20.73 -11.05
CA GLY A 130 -2.40 -21.85 -11.99
C GLY A 130 -1.06 -22.09 -12.75
N VAL A 131 0.06 -21.71 -12.14
CA VAL A 131 1.44 -21.91 -12.55
C VAL A 131 1.92 -23.33 -12.21
N ASP A 132 1.32 -24.02 -11.23
CA ASP A 132 1.76 -25.38 -10.84
C ASP A 132 1.21 -26.50 -11.75
N ASP A 133 0.06 -26.33 -12.41
CA ASP A 133 -0.57 -27.44 -13.17
C ASP A 133 0.00 -27.61 -14.60
N ARG A 134 0.49 -26.53 -15.22
CA ARG A 134 1.11 -26.62 -16.56
C ARG A 134 2.52 -27.23 -16.54
N THR A 135 3.25 -27.08 -15.45
CA THR A 135 4.60 -27.64 -15.32
C THR A 135 4.59 -29.15 -15.04
N LYS A 136 3.53 -29.67 -14.41
CA LYS A 136 3.37 -31.12 -14.15
C LYS A 136 2.91 -31.88 -15.40
N ARG A 137 2.07 -31.28 -16.23
CA ARG A 137 1.57 -31.93 -17.46
C ARG A 137 2.62 -32.02 -18.58
N ALA A 138 3.65 -31.16 -18.56
CA ALA A 138 4.77 -31.22 -19.50
C ALA A 138 5.80 -32.33 -19.21
N ARG A 139 5.86 -32.88 -17.98
CA ARG A 139 6.76 -33.99 -17.62
C ARG A 139 6.14 -35.39 -17.77
N ALA A 140 4.85 -35.48 -18.06
CA ALA A 140 4.13 -36.75 -18.16
C ALA A 140 4.01 -37.29 -19.58
N ASN A 141 4.43 -36.54 -20.60
CA ASN A 141 4.34 -36.92 -22.02
C ASN A 141 5.67 -37.35 -22.65
N ASP A 142 6.74 -37.48 -21.86
CA ASP A 142 8.07 -37.95 -22.30
C ASP A 142 8.44 -39.32 -21.65
N ASN A 143 7.51 -40.28 -21.64
CA ASN A 143 7.80 -41.69 -21.29
C ASN A 143 6.99 -42.66 -22.15
#